data_AF-A0A9D6V393-F1
#
_entry.id   AF-A0A9D6V393-F1
#
_cell.length_a   1.000
_cell.length_b   1.000
_cell.length_c   1.000
_cell.angle_alpha   90.00
_cell.angle_beta   90.00
_cell.angle_gamma   90.00
#
_symmetry.space_group_name_H-M   'P 1'
#
loop_
_entity.id
_entity.type
_entity.pdbx_description
1 polymer ?
#
loop_
_entity_poly.entity_id
_entity_poly.type
_entity_poly.pdbx_seq_one_letter_code
_entity_poly.pdbx_strand_id
1 'polypeptide(L)'
;MLNSSDLTAAADIDGPSYLRTIIAVASADGEVHEKEREFINVQAQVLSLNPEDYWRHSEHDLGFLSSVEMSRPTCMTIIRDCIVLGHLDGDFTETERTKVYDVASLLGTSKSDVDAVETWLKSLWAVMEEGNRLFQQGWK
;
A
#
# COMPACT_ATOMS: atom_id res chain seq x y z
N MET A 1 6.43 -25.71 4.76
CA MET A 1 7.05 -25.11 5.96
C MET A 1 7.49 -23.72 5.57
N LEU A 2 6.86 -22.67 6.11
CA LEU A 2 7.33 -21.30 5.96
C LEU A 2 8.65 -21.19 6.74
N ASN A 3 9.69 -20.67 6.08
CA ASN A 3 11.02 -20.61 6.67
C ASN A 3 11.05 -19.44 7.68
N SER A 4 11.83 -19.56 8.75
CA SER A 4 11.94 -18.51 9.77
C SER A 4 12.46 -17.16 9.21
N SER A 5 13.06 -17.19 8.02
CA SER A 5 13.47 -16.03 7.23
C SER A 5 12.32 -15.24 6.61
N ASP A 6 11.15 -15.86 6.43
CA ASP A 6 9.97 -15.20 5.84
C ASP A 6 9.25 -14.34 6.88
N LEU A 7 9.36 -14.71 8.16
CA LEU A 7 8.84 -13.93 9.30
C LEU A 7 9.71 -12.71 9.65
N THR A 8 10.97 -12.68 9.20
CA THR A 8 11.85 -11.50 9.34
C THR A 8 11.61 -10.43 8.29
N ALA A 9 10.83 -10.67 7.23
CA ALA A 9 10.58 -9.66 6.19
C ALA A 9 9.84 -8.41 6.72
N ALA A 10 9.02 -8.57 7.78
CA ALA A 10 8.40 -7.44 8.48
C ALA A 10 9.42 -6.60 9.28
N ALA A 11 10.62 -7.13 9.56
CA ALA A 11 11.66 -6.46 10.33
C ALA A 11 12.55 -5.51 9.51
N ASP A 12 12.41 -5.48 8.18
CA ASP A 12 13.25 -4.67 7.27
C ASP A 12 12.48 -3.54 6.55
N ILE A 13 11.27 -3.22 7.04
CA ILE A 13 10.49 -2.08 6.56
C ILE A 13 10.82 -0.85 7.40
N ASP A 14 11.26 0.23 6.73
CA ASP A 14 11.33 1.55 7.36
C ASP A 14 9.89 2.06 7.58
N GLY A 15 9.31 1.69 8.72
CA GLY A 15 7.92 1.98 9.07
C GLY A 15 7.56 3.47 9.00
N PRO A 16 8.35 4.40 9.59
CA PRO A 16 8.11 5.83 9.48
C PRO A 16 8.05 6.33 8.04
N SER A 17 9.02 5.97 7.21
CA SER A 17 9.07 6.40 5.80
C SER A 17 7.91 5.78 5.00
N TYR A 18 7.63 4.50 5.22
CA TYR A 18 6.47 3.81 4.64
C TYR A 18 5.15 4.52 4.98
N LEU A 19 4.90 4.77 6.27
CA LEU A 19 3.63 5.32 6.73
C LEU A 19 3.42 6.76 6.25
N ARG A 20 4.49 7.58 6.27
CA ARG A 20 4.48 8.92 5.69
C ARG A 20 4.15 8.89 4.20
N THR A 21 4.66 7.90 3.47
CA THR A 21 4.42 7.76 2.03
C THR A 21 2.96 7.45 1.72
N ILE A 22 2.39 6.42 2.33
CA ILE A 22 1.00 6.02 2.04
C ILE A 22 -0.01 7.10 2.48
N ILE A 23 0.29 7.85 3.54
CA ILE A 23 -0.51 9.01 3.97
C ILE A 23 -0.43 10.14 2.95
N ALA A 24 0.77 10.47 2.45
CA ALA A 24 0.95 11.52 1.46
C ALA A 24 0.22 11.18 0.15
N VAL A 25 0.24 9.91 -0.27
CA VAL A 25 -0.49 9.43 -1.45
C VAL A 25 -2.01 9.54 -1.25
N ALA A 26 -2.54 9.04 -0.12
CA ALA A 26 -3.97 9.15 0.17
C ALA A 26 -4.43 10.61 0.30
N SER A 27 -3.56 11.52 0.76
CA SER A 27 -3.88 12.94 0.95
C SER A 27 -3.64 13.80 -0.30
N ALA A 28 -3.18 13.22 -1.41
CA ALA A 28 -2.73 13.98 -2.58
C ALA A 28 -3.87 14.76 -3.26
N ASP A 29 -5.09 14.23 -3.23
CA ASP A 29 -6.28 14.86 -3.82
C ASP A 29 -7.01 15.82 -2.86
N GLY A 30 -6.49 16.00 -1.64
CA GLY A 30 -7.03 16.92 -0.64
C GLY A 30 -8.22 16.37 0.16
N GLU A 31 -8.73 15.19 -0.19
CA GLU A 31 -9.73 14.44 0.58
C GLU A 31 -9.20 13.03 0.86
N VAL A 32 -9.44 12.53 2.07
CA VAL A 32 -9.12 11.15 2.48
C VAL A 32 -10.42 10.49 2.92
N HIS A 33 -10.82 9.42 2.24
CA HIS A 33 -12.03 8.68 2.56
C HIS A 33 -11.87 7.83 3.83
N GLU A 34 -12.99 7.51 4.49
CA GLU A 34 -13.00 6.75 5.74
C GLU A 34 -12.29 5.40 5.60
N LYS A 35 -12.53 4.68 4.51
CA LYS A 35 -11.87 3.38 4.23
C LYS A 35 -10.36 3.50 4.06
N GLU A 36 -9.88 4.56 3.41
CA GLU A 36 -8.44 4.80 3.24
C GLU A 36 -7.79 5.08 4.59
N ARG A 37 -8.46 5.90 5.43
CA ARG A 37 -8.00 6.17 6.79
C ARG A 37 -7.98 4.91 7.65
N GLU A 38 -9.02 4.08 7.58
CA GLU A 38 -9.08 2.79 8.27
C GLU A 38 -7.92 1.87 7.84
N PHE A 39 -7.69 1.74 6.53
CA PHE A 39 -6.59 0.96 5.99
C PHE A 39 -5.24 1.43 6.53
N ILE A 40 -4.95 2.74 6.45
CA ILE A 40 -3.70 3.32 6.95
C ILE A 40 -3.53 3.11 8.45
N ASN A 41 -4.60 3.24 9.23
CA ASN A 41 -4.56 2.98 10.67
C ASN A 41 -4.23 1.51 10.98
N VAL A 42 -4.74 0.56 10.20
CA VAL A 42 -4.38 -0.87 10.31
C VAL A 42 -2.90 -1.07 10.01
N GLN A 43 -2.36 -0.44 8.96
CA GLN A 43 -0.94 -0.54 8.64
C GLN A 43 -0.05 0.05 9.75
N ALA A 44 -0.43 1.20 10.32
CA ALA A 44 0.28 1.79 11.44
C ALA A 44 0.29 0.87 12.67
N GLN A 45 -0.83 0.21 12.98
CA GLN A 45 -0.92 -0.77 14.07
C GLN A 45 -0.01 -1.98 13.84
N VAL A 46 0.04 -2.52 12.62
CA VAL A 46 0.95 -3.63 12.25
C VAL A 46 2.41 -3.24 12.50
N LEU A 47 2.77 -1.98 12.24
CA LEU A 47 4.12 -1.44 12.45
C LEU A 47 4.36 -0.90 13.88
N SER A 48 3.38 -1.03 14.79
CA SER A 48 3.44 -0.46 16.14
C SER A 48 3.71 1.06 16.16
N LEU A 49 3.19 1.78 15.16
CA LEU A 49 3.27 3.24 15.02
C LEU A 49 1.95 3.90 15.43
N ASN A 50 2.04 5.13 15.92
CA ASN A 50 0.87 5.97 16.18
C ASN A 50 0.50 6.77 14.91
N PRO A 51 -0.61 6.46 14.21
CA PRO A 51 -0.94 7.11 12.94
C PRO A 51 -1.21 8.61 13.08
N GLU A 52 -1.70 9.08 14.23
CA GLU A 52 -2.03 10.49 14.46
C GLU A 52 -0.80 11.41 14.37
N ASP A 53 0.39 10.91 14.67
CA ASP A 53 1.63 11.68 14.57
C ASP A 53 1.98 12.00 13.11
N TYR A 54 1.58 11.12 12.18
CA TYR A 54 1.85 11.23 10.75
C TYR A 54 0.74 11.99 10.02
N TRP A 55 -0.52 11.85 10.44
CA TRP A 55 -1.63 12.65 9.90
C TRP A 55 -1.43 14.14 10.12
N ARG A 56 -0.94 14.54 11.32
CA ARG A 56 -0.69 15.94 11.70
C ARG A 56 0.42 16.63 10.90
N HIS A 57 1.36 15.85 10.37
CA HIS A 57 2.53 16.33 9.63
C HIS A 57 2.53 15.79 8.20
N SER A 58 1.35 15.47 7.66
CA SER A 58 1.22 14.98 6.29
C SER A 58 1.69 16.08 5.34
N GLU A 59 2.85 15.84 4.73
CA GLU A 59 3.30 16.64 3.61
C GLU A 59 2.53 16.15 2.38
N HIS A 60 1.85 17.07 1.68
CA HIS A 60 1.31 16.80 0.35
C HIS A 60 2.43 16.62 -0.70
N ASP A 61 3.67 16.91 -0.32
CA ASP A 61 4.85 16.80 -1.17
C ASP A 61 5.54 15.44 -0.98
N LEU A 62 5.59 14.66 -2.07
CA LEU A 62 6.27 13.38 -2.15
C LEU A 62 7.78 13.53 -2.45
N GLY A 63 8.29 14.76 -2.61
CA GLY A 63 9.67 15.04 -2.95
C GLY A 63 10.69 14.42 -1.98
N PHE A 64 10.31 14.23 -0.71
CA PHE A 64 11.18 13.57 0.28
C PHE A 64 11.57 12.14 -0.13
N LEU A 65 10.72 11.42 -0.89
CA LEU A 65 11.00 10.05 -1.32
C LEU A 65 12.28 9.92 -2.13
N SER A 66 12.62 10.95 -2.91
CA SER A 66 13.85 10.99 -3.70
C SER A 66 15.13 11.06 -2.85
N SER A 67 14.99 11.42 -1.56
CA SER A 67 16.11 11.62 -0.63
C SER A 67 16.27 10.52 0.41
N VAL A 68 15.29 9.62 0.53
CA VAL A 68 15.30 8.55 1.53
C VAL A 68 15.74 7.25 0.87
N GLU A 69 16.83 6.66 1.35
CA GLU A 69 17.21 5.31 0.94
C GLU A 69 16.30 4.29 1.63
N MET A 70 15.51 3.57 0.82
CA MET A 70 14.63 2.50 1.29
C MET A 70 15.06 1.16 0.70
N SER A 71 14.84 0.08 1.46
CA SER A 71 15.05 -1.27 0.96
C SER A 71 14.06 -1.57 -0.17
N ARG A 72 14.47 -2.38 -1.18
CA ARG A 72 13.55 -2.81 -2.24
C ARG A 72 12.25 -3.42 -1.69
N PRO A 73 12.25 -4.27 -0.65
CA PRO A 73 11.02 -4.74 0.00
C PRO A 73 10.11 -3.61 0.51
N THR A 74 10.67 -2.55 1.10
CA THR A 74 9.91 -1.36 1.52
C THR A 74 9.26 -0.69 0.32
N CYS A 75 10.03 -0.41 -0.75
CA CYS A 75 9.49 0.22 -1.96
C CYS A 75 8.34 -0.60 -2.58
N MET A 76 8.52 -1.93 -2.67
CA MET A 76 7.48 -2.81 -3.21
C MET A 76 6.23 -2.88 -2.32
N THR A 77 6.40 -2.78 -1.00
CA THR A 77 5.29 -2.71 -0.04
C THR A 77 4.51 -1.40 -0.20
N ILE A 78 5.21 -0.28 -0.36
CA ILE A 78 4.58 1.01 -0.66
C ILE A 78 3.76 0.92 -1.95
N ILE A 79 4.36 0.43 -3.04
CA ILE A 79 3.66 0.27 -4.34
C ILE A 79 2.39 -0.56 -4.19
N ARG A 80 2.48 -1.70 -3.51
CA ARG A 80 1.33 -2.57 -3.24
C ARG A 80 0.23 -1.79 -2.54
N ASP A 81 0.55 -1.09 -1.47
CA ASP A 81 -0.45 -0.42 -0.64
C ASP A 81 -1.03 0.84 -1.30
N CYS A 82 -0.26 1.52 -2.15
CA CYS A 82 -0.80 2.57 -3.02
C CYS A 82 -1.81 2.03 -4.03
N ILE A 83 -1.57 0.85 -4.61
CA ILE A 83 -2.54 0.20 -5.50
C ILE A 83 -3.79 -0.23 -4.71
N VAL A 84 -3.62 -0.77 -3.50
CA VAL A 84 -4.75 -1.16 -2.64
C VAL A 84 -5.61 0.05 -2.30
N LEU A 85 -5.00 1.17 -1.89
CA LEU A 85 -5.69 2.43 -1.58
C LEU A 85 -6.59 2.86 -2.73
N GLY A 86 -6.06 2.93 -3.96
CA GLY A 86 -6.83 3.29 -5.15
C GLY A 86 -7.85 2.24 -5.61
N HIS A 87 -8.02 1.12 -4.90
CA HIS A 87 -9.12 0.17 -5.14
C HIS A 87 -10.17 0.18 -4.01
N LEU A 88 -9.96 0.92 -2.91
CA LEU A 88 -10.86 0.87 -1.74
C LEU A 88 -12.24 1.47 -1.99
N ASP A 89 -12.32 2.44 -2.89
CA ASP A 89 -13.55 3.09 -3.32
C ASP A 89 -14.24 2.36 -4.49
N GLY A 90 -13.54 1.43 -5.15
CA GLY A 90 -14.10 0.40 -6.02
C GLY A 90 -13.50 0.34 -7.41
N ASP A 91 -12.83 1.40 -7.89
CA ASP A 91 -12.26 1.44 -9.25
C ASP A 91 -10.91 2.16 -9.26
N PHE A 92 -9.83 1.42 -9.57
CA PHE A 92 -8.50 2.00 -9.79
C PHE A 92 -8.38 2.60 -11.19
N THR A 93 -8.57 3.90 -11.26
CA THR A 93 -8.59 4.69 -12.49
C THR A 93 -7.19 4.85 -13.10
N GLU A 94 -7.14 5.26 -14.37
CA GLU A 94 -5.87 5.61 -15.04
C GLU A 94 -5.12 6.74 -14.32
N THR A 95 -5.86 7.69 -13.73
CA THR A 95 -5.31 8.80 -12.97
C THR A 95 -4.58 8.29 -11.73
N GLU A 96 -5.20 7.36 -10.98
CA GLU A 96 -4.56 6.76 -9.80
C GLU A 96 -3.39 5.87 -10.19
N ARG A 97 -3.50 5.10 -11.28
CA ARG A 97 -2.36 4.34 -11.80
C ARG A 97 -1.18 5.23 -12.15
N THR A 98 -1.44 6.37 -12.79
CA THR A 98 -0.40 7.36 -13.11
C THR A 98 0.29 7.87 -11.85
N LYS A 99 -0.46 8.18 -10.79
CA LYS A 99 0.11 8.58 -9.49
C LYS A 99 0.99 7.50 -8.88
N VAL A 100 0.57 6.23 -8.95
CA VAL A 100 1.40 5.11 -8.46
C VAL A 100 2.68 4.98 -9.29
N TYR A 101 2.64 5.21 -10.60
CA TYR A 101 3.86 5.25 -11.42
C TYR A 101 4.81 6.40 -11.02
N ASP A 102 4.27 7.56 -10.66
CA ASP A 102 5.09 8.68 -10.20
C ASP A 102 5.76 8.35 -8.85
N VAL A 103 5.01 7.77 -7.91
CA VAL A 103 5.55 7.24 -6.65
C VAL A 103 6.63 6.18 -6.93
N ALA A 104 6.38 5.24 -7.84
CA ALA A 104 7.34 4.22 -8.22
C ALA A 104 8.64 4.83 -8.77
N SER A 105 8.54 5.87 -9.59
CA SER A 105 9.69 6.61 -10.11
C SER A 105 10.49 7.28 -8.99
N LEU A 106 9.81 7.89 -8.01
CA LEU A 106 10.47 8.51 -6.85
C LEU A 106 11.17 7.49 -5.95
N LEU A 107 10.63 6.28 -5.85
CA LEU A 107 11.21 5.16 -5.10
C LEU A 107 12.32 4.40 -5.86
N GLY A 108 12.65 4.83 -7.09
CA GLY A 108 13.66 4.16 -7.93
C GLY A 108 13.22 2.79 -8.46
N THR A 109 11.91 2.56 -8.57
CA THR A 109 11.31 1.33 -9.13
C THR A 109 10.71 1.59 -10.52
N SER A 110 10.40 0.51 -11.24
CA SER A 110 9.92 0.60 -12.63
C SER A 110 8.39 0.55 -12.73
N LYS A 111 7.83 1.08 -13.83
CA LYS A 111 6.40 0.87 -14.16
C LYS A 111 6.04 -0.61 -14.24
N SER A 112 6.95 -1.44 -14.77
CA SER A 112 6.76 -2.89 -14.80
C SER A 112 6.67 -3.54 -13.41
N ASP A 113 7.32 -2.97 -12.39
CA ASP A 113 7.16 -3.43 -11.01
C ASP A 113 5.74 -3.14 -10.51
N VAL A 114 5.21 -1.95 -10.80
CA VAL A 114 3.81 -1.57 -10.48
C VAL A 114 2.82 -2.49 -11.18
N ASP A 115 2.98 -2.71 -12.48
CA ASP A 115 2.09 -3.58 -13.28
C ASP A 115 2.09 -5.03 -12.77
N ALA A 116 3.27 -5.53 -12.37
CA ALA A 116 3.41 -6.86 -11.81
C ALA A 116 2.69 -7.00 -10.46
N VAL A 117 2.81 -5.99 -9.59
CA VAL A 117 2.12 -5.97 -8.29
C VAL A 117 0.61 -5.85 -8.49
N GLU A 118 0.13 -4.98 -9.39
CA GLU A 118 -1.29 -4.84 -9.70
C GLU A 118 -1.87 -6.17 -10.23
N THR A 119 -1.16 -6.84 -11.13
CA THR A 119 -1.57 -8.14 -11.68
C THR A 119 -1.65 -9.20 -10.59
N TRP A 120 -0.68 -9.22 -9.67
CA TRP A 120 -0.68 -10.14 -8.53
C TRP A 120 -1.85 -9.86 -7.56
N LEU A 121 -2.11 -8.58 -7.23
CA LEU A 121 -3.24 -8.18 -6.38
C LEU A 121 -4.59 -8.59 -6.98
N LYS A 122 -4.80 -8.36 -8.29
CA LYS A 122 -6.01 -8.82 -8.99
C LYS A 122 -6.20 -10.33 -8.89
N SER A 123 -5.12 -11.09 -9.03
CA SER A 123 -5.15 -12.55 -8.87
C SER A 123 -5.51 -12.96 -7.43
N LEU A 124 -4.96 -12.26 -6.43
CA LEU A 124 -5.27 -12.49 -5.03
C LEU A 124 -6.74 -12.19 -4.71
N TRP A 125 -7.26 -11.04 -5.16
CA TRP A 125 -8.66 -10.65 -4.95
C TRP A 125 -9.63 -11.64 -5.59
N ALA A 126 -9.34 -12.13 -6.81
CA ALA A 126 -10.16 -13.16 -7.46
C ALA A 126 -10.23 -14.46 -6.62
N VAL A 127 -9.11 -14.87 -6.01
CA VAL A 127 -9.09 -16.05 -5.12
C VAL A 127 -9.92 -15.79 -3.85
N MET A 128 -9.83 -14.60 -3.27
CA MET A 128 -10.61 -14.25 -2.07
C MET A 128 -12.11 -14.16 -2.37
N GLU A 129 -12.49 -13.61 -3.51
CA GLU A 129 -13.89 -13.54 -3.98
C GLU A 129 -14.47 -14.95 -4.17
N GLU A 130 -13.73 -15.85 -4.82
CA GLU A 130 -14.13 -17.25 -4.98
C GLU A 130 -14.25 -17.96 -3.63
N GLY A 131 -13.31 -17.74 -2.71
CA GLY A 131 -13.38 -18.26 -1.35
C GLY A 131 -14.62 -17.78 -0.60
N ASN A 132 -14.92 -16.48 -0.65
CA ASN A 132 -16.14 -15.91 -0.06
C ASN A 132 -17.40 -16.55 -0.63
N ARG A 133 -17.46 -16.74 -1.95
CA ARG A 133 -18.58 -17.42 -2.61
C ARG A 133 -18.75 -18.86 -2.12
N LEU A 134 -17.67 -19.61 -1.99
CA LEU A 134 -17.71 -21.00 -1.52
C LEU A 134 -18.12 -21.11 -0.04
N PHE A 135 -17.61 -20.24 0.83
CA PHE A 135 -17.89 -20.31 2.27
C PHE A 135 -19.28 -19.77 2.65
N GLN A 136 -19.88 -18.92 1.83
CA GLN A 136 -21.25 -18.42 2.02
C GLN A 136 -22.32 -19.36 1.41
N GLN A 137 -21.93 -20.31 0.57
CA GLN A 137 -22.84 -21.37 0.14
C GLN A 137 -23.12 -22.30 1.32
N GLY A 138 -24.35 -22.24 1.84
CA GLY A 138 -24.78 -23.02 2.99
C GLY A 138 -24.41 -24.49 2.86
N TRP A 139 -23.54 -24.96 3.75
CA TRP A 139 -23.24 -26.36 3.96
C TRP A 139 -24.54 -27.07 4.41
N LYS A 140 -25.05 -27.99 3.59
CA LYS A 140 -26.16 -28.88 3.95
C LYS A 140 -25.62 -30.16 4.58
#